data_AF-A0A220U7F0-F1
#
_entry.id   AF-A0A220U7F0-F1
#
_cell.length_a   1.000
_cell.length_b   1.000
_cell.length_c   1.000
_cell.angle_alpha   90.00
_cell.angle_beta   90.00
_cell.angle_gamma   90.00
#
_symmetry.space_group_name_H-M   'P 1'
#
loop_
_entity.id
_entity.type
_entity.pdbx_description
1 polymer ?
#
loop_
_entity_poly.entity_id
_entity_poly.type
_entity_poly.pdbx_seq_one_letter_code
_entity_poly.pdbx_strand_id
1 'polypeptide(L)'
;MMKRSKLFIPLFAAFFLLLMTTVVSAHVTVHPSESTTNAYEKYAVRVPVEKDSHTTKVMLQVPDGVSLVSVLPMANWDYKLEKGDDG
;
A
#
# COMPACT_ATOMS: atom_id res chain seq x y z
N MET A 1 -45.56 9.44 -32.88
CA MET A 1 -45.30 8.30 -31.98
C MET A 1 -43.80 8.13 -31.79
N MET A 2 -43.21 8.78 -30.78
CA MET A 2 -41.74 8.83 -30.62
C MET A 2 -41.22 7.55 -29.96
N LYS A 3 -40.33 6.83 -30.65
CA LYS A 3 -39.58 5.67 -30.17
C LYS A 3 -38.57 6.10 -29.06
N ARG A 4 -39.05 6.58 -27.91
CA ARG A 4 -38.18 7.07 -26.81
C ARG A 4 -37.59 5.95 -25.95
N SER A 5 -38.06 4.70 -26.08
CA SER A 5 -37.61 3.56 -25.26
C SER A 5 -36.21 3.02 -25.63
N LYS A 6 -35.70 3.31 -26.83
CA LYS A 6 -34.41 2.76 -27.30
C LYS A 6 -33.18 3.47 -26.72
N LEU A 7 -33.36 4.61 -26.05
CA LEU A 7 -32.27 5.38 -25.44
C LEU A 7 -31.98 4.98 -23.98
N PHE A 8 -32.93 4.31 -23.32
CA PHE A 8 -32.77 3.89 -21.92
C PHE A 8 -31.80 2.71 -21.75
N ILE A 9 -31.77 1.79 -22.71
CA ILE A 9 -30.87 0.63 -22.68
C ILE A 9 -29.39 1.03 -22.74
N PRO A 10 -28.92 1.89 -23.69
CA PRO A 10 -27.52 2.31 -23.70
C PRO A 10 -27.17 3.18 -22.49
N LEU A 11 -28.12 3.99 -21.98
CA LEU A 11 -27.89 4.82 -20.80
C LEU A 11 -27.73 3.97 -19.52
N PHE A 12 -28.54 2.93 -19.37
CA PHE A 12 -28.43 1.98 -18.26
C PHE A 12 -27.14 1.17 -18.31
N ALA A 13 -26.74 0.72 -19.51
CA ALA A 13 -25.46 0.03 -19.70
C ALA A 13 -24.26 0.93 -19.37
N ALA A 14 -24.28 2.19 -19.80
CA ALA A 14 -23.24 3.17 -19.46
C ALA A 14 -23.19 3.44 -17.95
N PHE A 15 -24.35 3.54 -17.29
CA PHE A 15 -24.43 3.68 -15.84
C PHE A 15 -23.85 2.47 -15.10
N PHE A 16 -24.14 1.25 -15.57
CA PHE A 16 -23.61 0.03 -14.96
C PHE A 16 -22.09 -0.09 -15.11
N LEU A 17 -21.51 0.37 -16.22
CA LEU A 17 -20.05 0.44 -16.39
C LEU A 17 -19.38 1.37 -15.37
N LEU A 18 -20.02 2.50 -15.04
CA LEU A 18 -19.49 3.47 -14.07
C LEU A 18 -19.51 2.93 -12.63
N LEU A 19 -20.34 1.93 -12.34
CA LEU A 19 -20.41 1.28 -11.02
C LEU A 19 -19.32 0.23 -10.80
N MET A 20 -18.54 -0.13 -11.83
CA MET A 20 -17.49 -1.15 -11.74
C MET A 20 -16.11 -0.57 -11.40
N THR A 21 -16.05 0.59 -10.72
CA THR A 21 -14.78 1.15 -10.24
C THR A 21 -14.27 0.35 -9.05
N THR A 22 -13.34 -0.56 -9.28
CA THR A 22 -12.67 -1.28 -8.19
C THR A 22 -11.69 -0.35 -7.48
N VAL A 23 -11.82 -0.21 -6.17
CA VAL A 23 -10.81 0.46 -5.33
C VAL A 23 -9.61 -0.47 -5.25
N VAL A 24 -8.52 -0.13 -5.94
CA VAL A 24 -7.24 -0.82 -5.76
C VAL A 24 -6.70 -0.44 -4.39
N SER A 25 -6.77 -1.38 -3.44
CA SER A 25 -6.14 -1.25 -2.13
C SER A 25 -4.79 -1.95 -2.16
N ALA A 26 -3.74 -1.17 -2.40
CA ALA A 26 -2.37 -1.67 -2.55
C ALA A 26 -1.34 -0.82 -1.78
N HIS A 27 -1.81 0.01 -0.85
CA HIS A 27 -0.95 0.87 -0.07
C HIS A 27 -0.14 0.07 0.96
N VAL A 28 1.12 0.47 1.14
CA VAL A 28 1.96 0.00 2.25
C VAL A 28 1.35 0.48 3.56
N THR A 29 1.26 -0.39 4.56
CA THR A 29 0.77 -0.02 5.89
C THR A 29 1.83 -0.25 6.95
N VAL A 30 1.80 0.58 8.00
CA VAL A 30 2.68 0.49 9.17
C VAL A 30 1.80 0.42 10.42
N HIS A 31 2.09 -0.54 11.28
CA HIS A 31 1.36 -0.72 12.54
C HIS A 31 2.31 -0.83 13.74
N PRO A 32 2.10 -0.09 14.83
CA PRO A 32 1.01 0.89 15.01
C PRO A 32 1.14 2.08 14.05
N SER A 33 0.00 2.70 13.73
CA SER A 33 -0.06 3.86 12.82
C SER A 33 0.41 5.16 13.47
N GLU A 34 0.50 5.15 14.80
CA GLU A 34 0.95 6.26 15.64
C GLU A 34 1.91 5.72 16.69
N SER A 35 2.92 6.54 17.03
CA SER A 35 3.98 6.19 17.96
C SER A 35 3.72 6.76 19.35
N THR A 36 4.04 5.99 20.39
CA THR A 36 4.07 6.53 21.74
C THR A 36 5.36 7.33 21.95
N THR A 37 5.27 8.55 22.51
CA THR A 37 6.44 9.39 22.77
C THR A 37 7.39 8.74 23.78
N ASN A 38 8.70 8.79 23.51
CA ASN A 38 9.77 8.24 24.36
C ASN A 38 9.66 6.72 24.62
N ALA A 39 9.05 5.96 23.71
CA ALA A 39 8.90 4.52 23.83
C ALA A 39 9.74 3.75 22.81
N TYR A 40 10.05 2.49 23.13
CA TYR A 40 10.53 1.51 22.17
C TYR A 40 9.36 0.65 21.72
N GLU A 41 9.11 0.62 20.41
CA GLU A 41 7.97 -0.09 19.84
C GLU A 41 8.37 -0.92 18.64
N LYS A 42 7.67 -2.03 18.45
CA LYS A 42 7.82 -2.87 17.27
C LYS A 42 6.81 -2.43 16.22
N TYR A 43 7.31 -2.09 15.04
CA TYR A 43 6.48 -1.74 13.89
C TYR A 43 6.42 -2.89 12.89
N ALA A 44 5.21 -3.21 12.44
CA ALA A 44 4.96 -4.16 11.37
C ALA A 44 4.63 -3.40 10.08
N VAL A 45 5.51 -3.51 9.09
CA VAL A 45 5.28 -2.95 7.75
C VAL A 45 4.72 -4.04 6.84
N ARG A 46 3.58 -3.78 6.20
CA ARG A 46 2.96 -4.69 5.23
C ARG A 46 3.06 -4.10 3.84
N VAL A 47 3.65 -4.87 2.92
CA VAL A 47 3.84 -4.49 1.52
C VAL A 47 3.06 -5.48 0.65
N PRO A 48 1.93 -5.06 0.06
CA PRO A 48 1.18 -5.91 -0.86
C PRO A 48 1.90 -6.04 -2.21
N VAL A 49 1.60 -7.11 -2.94
CA VAL A 49 2.06 -7.32 -4.32
C VAL A 49 0.93 -6.84 -5.25
N GLU A 50 1.18 -5.80 -6.05
CA GLU A 50 0.12 -5.16 -6.86
C GLU A 50 -0.05 -5.74 -8.27
N LYS A 51 0.84 -6.65 -8.67
CA LYS A 51 0.92 -7.21 -10.03
C LYS A 51 1.23 -8.71 -9.97
N ASP A 52 1.25 -9.35 -11.13
CA ASP A 52 1.57 -10.78 -11.22
C ASP A 52 3.02 -11.11 -10.80
N SER A 53 3.92 -10.12 -10.81
CA SER A 53 5.31 -10.25 -10.37
C SER A 53 5.46 -9.95 -8.87
N HIS A 54 6.12 -10.85 -8.13
CA HIS A 54 6.39 -10.67 -6.70
C HIS A 54 7.37 -9.53 -6.39
N THR A 55 7.18 -8.90 -5.22
CA THR A 55 8.14 -7.95 -4.63
C THR A 55 9.42 -8.68 -4.21
N THR A 56 10.56 -8.25 -4.73
CA THR A 56 11.88 -8.85 -4.48
C THR A 56 12.79 -8.00 -3.60
N LYS A 57 12.48 -6.71 -3.42
CA LYS A 57 13.24 -5.78 -2.57
C LYS A 57 12.28 -4.76 -1.93
N VAL A 58 12.54 -4.44 -0.67
CA VAL A 58 11.88 -3.34 0.07
C VAL A 58 12.96 -2.48 0.69
N MET A 59 12.82 -1.17 0.60
CA MET A 59 13.68 -0.19 1.27
C MET A 59 12.82 0.65 2.21
N LEU A 60 13.17 0.66 3.49
CA LEU A 60 12.47 1.44 4.50
C LEU A 60 13.40 2.54 4.99
N GLN A 61 12.96 3.78 4.90
CA GLN A 61 13.67 4.92 5.47
C GLN A 61 13.30 5.05 6.94
N VAL A 62 14.31 5.18 7.80
CA VAL A 62 14.12 5.50 9.21
C VAL A 62 14.15 7.02 9.33
N PRO A 63 13.09 7.66 9.83
CA PRO A 63 13.06 9.12 9.94
C PRO A 63 14.11 9.66 10.92
N ASP A 64 14.53 10.90 10.70
CA ASP A 64 15.40 11.62 11.62
C ASP A 64 14.85 11.62 13.06
N GLY A 65 15.75 11.49 14.02
CA GLY A 65 15.39 11.45 15.45
C GLY A 65 14.82 10.10 15.92
N VAL A 66 14.64 9.11 15.04
CA VAL A 66 14.25 7.74 15.40
C VAL A 66 15.45 6.81 15.38
N SER A 67 15.67 6.08 16.47
CA SER A 67 16.75 5.07 16.54
C SER A 67 16.23 3.69 16.15
N LEU A 68 16.82 3.10 15.11
CA LEU A 68 16.55 1.71 14.74
C LEU A 68 17.33 0.75 15.64
N VAL A 69 16.61 -0.09 16.39
CA VAL A 69 17.24 -1.08 17.28
C VAL A 69 17.59 -2.37 16.54
N SER A 70 16.63 -2.92 15.80
CA SER A 70 16.80 -4.20 15.09
C SER A 70 15.73 -4.39 14.02
N VAL A 71 16.06 -5.18 12.99
CA VAL A 71 15.10 -5.67 12.00
C VAL A 71 14.87 -7.16 12.25
N LEU A 72 13.61 -7.60 12.19
CA LEU A 72 13.29 -9.02 12.32
C LEU A 72 13.75 -9.77 11.05
N PRO A 73 14.66 -10.76 11.17
CA PRO A 73 15.05 -11.57 10.01
C PRO A 73 13.85 -12.34 9.45
N MET A 74 13.71 -12.35 8.14
CA MET A 74 12.69 -13.16 7.44
C MET A 74 13.36 -14.29 6.68
N ALA A 75 12.77 -15.48 6.71
CA ALA A 75 13.29 -16.62 5.98
C ALA A 75 13.38 -16.30 4.47
N ASN A 76 14.50 -16.64 3.85
CA ASN A 76 14.80 -16.40 2.43
C ASN A 76 14.89 -14.92 2.02
N TRP A 77 15.08 -14.00 2.97
CA TRP A 77 15.36 -12.59 2.71
C TRP A 77 16.68 -12.18 3.35
N ASP A 78 17.53 -11.53 2.58
CA ASP A 78 18.67 -10.79 3.10
C ASP A 78 18.25 -9.36 3.48
N TYR A 79 18.87 -8.80 4.52
CA TYR A 79 18.69 -7.39 4.88
C TYR A 79 20.05 -6.70 5.03
N LYS A 80 20.07 -5.40 4.75
CA LYS A 80 21.23 -4.52 4.95
C LYS A 80 20.74 -3.21 5.55
N LEU A 81 21.57 -2.64 6.42
CA LEU A 81 21.39 -1.29 6.91
C LEU A 81 22.33 -0.38 6.14
N GLU A 82 21.76 0.60 5.47
CA GLU A 82 22.48 1.65 4.75
C GLU A 82 22.26 2.96 5.50
N LYS A 83 23.33 3.73 5.70
CA LYS A 83 23.23 5.08 6.25
C LYS A 83 22.89 6.01 5.08
N GLY A 84 21.76 6.69 5.16
CA GLY A 84 21.32 7.63 4.14
C GLY A 84 22.19 8.89 4.14
N ASP A 85 22.14 9.65 3.04
CA ASP A 85 22.89 10.91 2.90
C ASP A 85 22.37 12.01 3.85
N ASP A 86 21.22 11.78 4.46
CA ASP A 86 20.46 12.65 5.35
C ASP A 86 20.87 12.58 6.83
N GLY A 87 21.60 11.54 7.28
CA GLY A 87 22.03 11.47 8.68
C GLY A 87 22.33 10.08 9.18
#